data_AF-A0A1B6FGG6-F1
#
_entry.id   AF-A0A1B6FGG6-F1
#
_cell.length_a   1.000
_cell.length_b   1.000
_cell.length_c   1.000
_cell.angle_alpha   90.00
_cell.angle_beta   90.00
_cell.angle_gamma   90.00
#
_symmetry.space_group_name_H-M   'P 1'
#
loop_
_entity.id
_entity.type
_entity.pdbx_description
1 polymer ?
#
loop_
_entity_poly.entity_id
_entity_poly.type
_entity_poly.pdbx_seq_one_letter_code
_entity_poly.pdbx_strand_id
1 'polypeptide(L)'
;MRKKPRERDFQYRLRILLEMLRMGPWNKLPLTVRWLVEEYQQDFQADSCPPMHMPVTIGPVCTRKVPVDTAEEPVIQGLVKCHICCRTVTNEDSLYCVIPKCPCVSHIMCLARHFLGNNSEEILPVEGTCPVCNSSLLWGDVIRKKKGCFKHIQSSPS
;
A
#
# COMPACT_ATOMS: atom_id res chain seq x y z
N MET A 1 -21.41 9.55 15.23
CA MET A 1 -21.15 10.96 14.88
C MET A 1 -22.42 11.55 14.26
N ARG A 2 -22.92 12.72 14.70
CA ARG A 2 -24.13 13.36 14.14
C ARG A 2 -23.76 14.57 13.29
N LYS A 3 -24.63 14.95 12.36
CA LYS A 3 -24.49 16.17 11.54
C LYS A 3 -24.66 17.41 12.43
N LYS A 4 -23.77 18.40 12.30
CA LYS A 4 -23.85 19.64 13.09
C LYS A 4 -24.96 20.57 12.54
N PRO A 5 -25.62 21.40 13.36
CA PRO A 5 -26.56 22.40 12.86
C PRO A 5 -25.82 23.37 11.94
N ARG A 6 -26.24 23.50 10.68
CA ARG A 6 -25.62 24.30 9.58
C ARG A 6 -24.44 23.65 8.83
N GLU A 7 -24.09 22.40 9.13
CA GLU A 7 -23.11 21.67 8.31
C GLU A 7 -23.71 21.34 6.95
N ARG A 8 -22.98 21.58 5.85
CA ARG A 8 -23.42 21.14 4.51
C ARG A 8 -23.30 19.62 4.40
N ASP A 9 -24.15 19.00 3.59
CA ASP A 9 -24.14 17.53 3.43
C ASP A 9 -22.78 17.00 2.95
N PHE A 10 -22.15 17.71 2.02
CA PHE A 10 -20.80 17.37 1.55
C PHE A 10 -19.77 17.40 2.68
N GLN A 11 -19.73 18.47 3.47
CA GLN A 11 -18.81 18.62 4.61
C GLN A 11 -19.05 17.54 5.67
N TYR A 12 -20.32 17.25 5.95
CA TYR A 12 -20.69 16.17 6.85
C TYR A 12 -20.15 14.82 6.38
N ARG A 13 -20.39 14.45 5.11
CA ARG A 13 -19.94 13.18 4.53
C ARG A 13 -18.42 13.09 4.46
N LEU A 14 -17.74 14.17 4.08
CA LEU A 14 -16.29 14.23 4.06
C LEU A 14 -15.71 14.01 5.47
N ARG A 15 -16.27 14.67 6.49
CA ARG A 15 -15.86 14.46 7.87
C ARG A 15 -16.03 13.01 8.33
N ILE A 16 -17.17 12.38 8.04
CA ILE A 16 -17.39 10.97 8.35
C ILE A 16 -16.36 10.07 7.65
N LEU A 17 -16.09 10.33 6.36
CA LEU A 17 -15.07 9.60 5.60
C LEU A 17 -13.69 9.70 6.27
N LEU A 18 -13.25 10.91 6.64
CA LEU A 18 -11.95 11.12 7.25
C LEU A 18 -11.80 10.42 8.61
N GLU A 19 -12.86 10.40 9.43
CA GLU A 19 -12.87 9.57 10.64
C GLU A 19 -12.75 8.09 10.32
N MET A 20 -13.50 7.60 9.33
CA MET A 20 -13.43 6.18 8.94
C MET A 20 -12.02 5.79 8.52
N LEU A 21 -11.32 6.62 7.73
CA LEU A 21 -9.95 6.35 7.28
C LEU A 21 -8.94 6.24 8.43
N ARG A 22 -9.22 6.83 9.59
CA ARG A 22 -8.37 6.79 10.79
C ARG A 22 -8.73 5.64 11.74
N MET A 23 -9.85 4.95 11.49
CA MET A 23 -10.33 3.84 12.30
C MET A 23 -10.13 2.48 11.61
N GLY A 24 -10.05 1.43 12.41
CA GLY A 24 -10.06 0.06 11.90
C GLY A 24 -11.41 -0.31 11.28
N PRO A 25 -11.44 -1.11 10.19
CA PRO A 25 -10.29 -1.72 9.54
C PRO A 25 -9.58 -0.83 8.50
N TRP A 26 -10.15 0.32 8.13
CA TRP A 26 -9.68 1.13 6.99
C TRP A 26 -8.28 1.69 7.17
N ASN A 27 -7.90 2.07 8.38
CA ASN A 27 -6.60 2.65 8.70
C ASN A 27 -5.39 1.71 8.50
N LYS A 28 -5.62 0.44 8.15
CA LYS A 28 -4.57 -0.52 7.77
C LYS A 28 -4.61 -0.86 6.27
N LEU A 29 -5.62 -0.40 5.54
CA LEU A 29 -5.78 -0.70 4.12
C LEU A 29 -4.98 0.28 3.27
N PRO A 30 -4.37 -0.18 2.15
CA PRO A 30 -3.56 0.67 1.30
C PRO A 30 -4.43 1.51 0.34
N LEU A 31 -5.27 2.37 0.92
CA LEU A 31 -6.26 3.21 0.23
C LEU A 31 -5.62 4.45 -0.40
N THR A 32 -6.38 5.10 -1.28
CA THR A 32 -6.02 6.39 -1.88
C THR A 32 -7.24 7.29 -1.82
N VAL A 33 -7.09 8.50 -1.30
CA VAL A 33 -8.13 9.53 -1.36
C VAL A 33 -7.98 10.25 -2.69
N ARG A 34 -9.05 10.29 -3.49
CA ARG A 34 -8.99 10.90 -4.83
C ARG A 34 -10.12 11.91 -5.02
N TRP A 35 -9.73 13.16 -5.27
CA TRP A 35 -10.63 14.21 -5.72
C TRP A 35 -10.85 14.05 -7.22
N LEU A 36 -12.04 13.60 -7.64
CA LEU A 36 -12.34 13.40 -9.06
C LEU A 36 -12.51 14.73 -9.81
N VAL A 37 -12.98 15.75 -9.11
CA VAL A 37 -13.25 17.09 -9.62
C VAL A 37 -12.55 18.08 -8.69
N GLU A 38 -11.65 18.88 -9.26
CA GLU A 38 -10.74 19.77 -8.51
C GLU A 38 -11.49 20.82 -7.68
N GLU A 39 -12.64 21.30 -8.17
CA GLU A 39 -13.49 22.28 -7.46
C GLU A 39 -14.01 21.80 -6.10
N TYR A 40 -14.07 20.47 -5.88
CA TYR A 40 -14.49 19.90 -4.60
C TYR A 40 -13.33 19.62 -3.64
N GLN A 41 -12.09 19.86 -4.08
CA GLN A 41 -10.93 19.71 -3.21
C GLN A 41 -11.05 20.62 -1.99
N GLN A 42 -10.74 20.07 -0.83
CA GLN A 42 -10.67 20.82 0.41
C GLN A 42 -9.34 20.52 1.09
N ASP A 43 -8.81 21.53 1.76
CA ASP A 43 -7.72 21.33 2.70
C ASP A 43 -8.23 20.52 3.89
N PHE A 44 -7.44 19.55 4.31
CA PHE A 44 -7.72 18.80 5.53
C PHE A 44 -7.28 19.62 6.73
N GLN A 45 -8.11 19.67 7.77
CA GLN A 45 -7.65 20.20 9.05
C GLN A 45 -6.59 19.25 9.62
N ALA A 46 -5.64 19.77 10.40
CA ALA A 46 -4.50 18.98 10.89
C ALA A 46 -4.93 17.74 11.72
N ASP A 47 -6.08 17.82 12.39
CA ASP A 47 -6.66 16.76 13.20
C ASP A 47 -7.48 15.73 12.39
N SER A 48 -7.84 16.04 11.14
CA SER A 48 -8.71 15.22 10.29
C SER A 48 -8.06 14.79 8.98
N CYS A 49 -6.75 14.91 8.84
CA CYS A 49 -6.04 14.41 7.66
C CYS A 49 -6.13 12.87 7.53
N PRO A 50 -6.16 12.32 6.31
CA PRO A 50 -5.96 10.90 6.08
C PRO A 50 -4.63 10.42 6.67
N PRO A 51 -4.51 9.14 7.07
CA PRO A 51 -3.23 8.57 7.48
C PRO A 51 -2.13 8.75 6.41
N MET A 52 -0.87 8.90 6.84
CA MET A 52 0.27 9.19 5.95
C MET A 52 0.48 8.18 4.81
N HIS A 53 0.13 6.92 5.02
CA HIS A 53 0.24 5.87 4.00
C HIS A 53 -0.89 5.92 2.95
N MET A 54 -1.88 6.79 3.11
CA MET A 54 -2.99 6.99 2.18
C MET A 54 -2.75 8.26 1.36
N PRO A 55 -2.22 8.16 0.13
CA PRO A 55 -1.99 9.32 -0.70
C PRO A 55 -3.31 10.02 -1.05
N VAL A 56 -3.23 11.34 -1.13
CA VAL A 56 -4.30 12.21 -1.63
C VAL A 56 -3.94 12.61 -3.06
N THR A 57 -4.83 12.38 -4.00
CA THR A 57 -4.60 12.63 -5.43
C THR A 57 -5.79 13.34 -6.06
N ILE A 58 -5.59 13.96 -7.22
CA ILE A 58 -6.65 14.65 -7.98
C ILE A 58 -6.72 14.03 -9.38
N GLY A 59 -7.92 14.02 -9.96
CA GLY A 59 -8.19 13.61 -11.33
C GLY A 59 -9.03 12.34 -11.45
N PRO A 60 -9.36 11.94 -12.69
CA PRO A 60 -10.23 10.79 -12.96
C PRO A 60 -9.58 9.47 -12.55
N VAL A 61 -10.39 8.42 -12.36
CA VAL A 61 -9.87 7.06 -12.15
C VAL A 61 -9.52 6.44 -13.50
N CYS A 62 -8.24 6.18 -13.73
CA CYS A 62 -7.81 5.40 -14.89
C CYS A 62 -7.89 3.90 -14.59
N THR A 63 -8.80 3.19 -15.25
CA THR A 63 -8.77 1.73 -15.27
C THR A 63 -7.72 1.28 -16.28
N ARG A 64 -6.62 0.71 -15.78
CA ARG A 64 -5.62 0.07 -16.64
C ARG A 64 -5.78 -1.43 -16.50
N LYS A 65 -6.03 -2.11 -17.61
CA LYS A 65 -5.96 -3.58 -17.63
C LYS A 65 -4.51 -3.95 -17.34
N VAL A 66 -4.28 -4.70 -16.26
CA VAL A 66 -2.98 -5.33 -16.06
C VAL A 66 -2.83 -6.32 -17.21
N PRO A 67 -1.83 -6.15 -18.09
CA PRO A 67 -1.56 -7.15 -19.11
C PRO A 67 -1.34 -8.47 -18.38
N VAL A 68 -2.16 -9.47 -18.71
CA VAL A 68 -1.85 -10.84 -18.33
C VAL A 68 -0.62 -11.19 -19.15
N ASP A 69 0.55 -11.17 -18.51
CA ASP A 69 1.75 -11.67 -19.18
C ASP A 69 1.50 -13.15 -19.45
N THR A 70 1.22 -13.48 -20.71
CA THR A 70 1.27 -14.85 -21.23
C THR A 70 2.73 -15.25 -21.54
N ALA A 71 3.69 -14.35 -21.26
CA ALA A 71 5.09 -14.69 -21.26
C ALA A 71 5.35 -15.55 -20.02
N GLU A 72 5.72 -16.81 -20.26
CA GLU A 72 6.29 -17.70 -19.27
C GLU A 72 7.39 -16.93 -18.53
N GLU A 73 7.14 -16.54 -17.27
CA GLU A 73 8.22 -16.09 -16.41
C GLU A 73 9.25 -17.21 -16.44
N PRO A 74 10.55 -16.94 -16.71
CA PRO A 74 11.57 -17.96 -16.70
C PRO A 74 11.45 -18.65 -15.35
N VAL A 75 11.13 -19.93 -15.39
CA VAL A 75 10.85 -20.70 -14.21
C VAL A 75 12.18 -20.86 -13.49
N ILE A 76 12.51 -19.93 -12.59
CA ILE A 76 13.64 -20.06 -11.67
C ILE A 76 13.19 -21.07 -10.59
N GLN A 77 12.96 -22.31 -11.01
CA GLN A 77 12.57 -23.42 -10.17
C GLN A 77 13.71 -23.69 -9.17
N GLY A 78 13.53 -23.27 -7.91
CA GLY A 78 14.14 -23.95 -6.77
C GLY A 78 15.36 -23.33 -6.09
N LEU A 79 15.82 -22.12 -6.44
CA LEU A 79 17.07 -21.56 -5.85
C LEU A 79 16.91 -20.28 -5.02
N VAL A 80 15.77 -19.61 -5.04
CA VAL A 80 15.63 -18.33 -4.32
C VAL A 80 15.31 -18.57 -2.85
N LYS A 81 16.18 -18.09 -1.97
CA LYS A 81 16.03 -18.17 -0.51
C LYS A 81 15.44 -16.88 0.06
N CYS A 82 14.55 -17.02 1.03
CA CYS A 82 14.02 -15.93 1.82
C CYS A 82 15.15 -15.25 2.60
N HIS A 83 15.29 -13.94 2.48
CA HIS A 83 16.32 -13.18 3.21
C HIS A 83 16.07 -13.09 4.73
N ILE A 84 14.89 -13.53 5.19
CA ILE A 84 14.50 -13.49 6.61
C ILE A 84 14.70 -14.87 7.27
N CYS A 85 14.18 -15.94 6.67
CA CYS A 85 14.22 -17.28 7.27
C CYS A 85 15.21 -18.25 6.59
N CYS A 86 15.88 -17.81 5.52
CA CYS A 86 16.85 -18.59 4.73
C CYS A 86 16.30 -19.87 4.07
N ARG A 87 14.98 -20.09 4.10
CA ARG A 87 14.30 -21.21 3.42
C ARG A 87 13.90 -20.84 2.00
N THR A 88 13.73 -21.84 1.15
CA THR A 88 13.28 -21.66 -0.25
C THR A 88 11.91 -20.98 -0.30
N VAL A 89 11.75 -20.05 -1.24
CA VAL A 89 10.50 -19.31 -1.50
C VAL A 89 9.94 -19.78 -2.84
N THR A 90 8.63 -20.03 -2.92
CA THR A 90 7.94 -20.32 -4.19
C THR A 90 7.48 -19.04 -4.85
N ASN A 91 7.16 -19.08 -6.15
CA ASN A 91 6.66 -17.90 -6.86
C ASN A 91 5.38 -17.36 -6.22
N GLU A 92 4.46 -18.24 -5.78
CA GLU A 92 3.20 -17.83 -5.14
C GLU A 92 3.40 -17.14 -3.79
N ASP A 93 4.44 -17.50 -3.04
CA ASP A 93 4.73 -16.90 -1.72
C ASP A 93 5.85 -15.84 -1.77
N SER A 94 6.38 -15.53 -2.95
CA SER A 94 7.46 -14.54 -3.09
C SER A 94 6.97 -13.09 -2.99
N LEU A 95 7.65 -12.28 -2.19
CA LEU A 95 7.60 -10.82 -2.21
C LEU A 95 8.98 -10.26 -2.51
N TYR A 96 9.01 -9.28 -3.41
CA TYR A 96 10.20 -8.56 -3.81
C TYR A 96 10.15 -7.13 -3.27
N CYS A 97 11.29 -6.60 -2.84
CA CYS A 97 11.38 -5.19 -2.46
C CYS A 97 10.97 -4.29 -3.64
N VAL A 98 10.24 -3.20 -3.35
CA VAL A 98 9.79 -2.24 -4.37
C VAL A 98 10.92 -1.37 -4.91
N ILE A 99 11.98 -1.17 -4.12
CA ILE A 99 13.17 -0.39 -4.52
C ILE A 99 13.88 -1.10 -5.69
N PRO A 100 14.13 -0.40 -6.81
CA PRO A 100 14.83 -0.98 -7.95
C PRO A 100 16.19 -1.56 -7.54
N LYS A 101 16.57 -2.68 -8.15
CA LYS A 101 17.86 -3.38 -7.95
C LYS A 101 18.10 -3.94 -6.53
N CYS A 102 17.19 -3.75 -5.57
CA CYS A 102 17.29 -4.44 -4.28
C CYS A 102 17.04 -5.95 -4.45
N PRO A 103 17.96 -6.83 -4.01
CA PRO A 103 17.82 -8.28 -4.20
C PRO A 103 16.90 -8.95 -3.18
N CYS A 104 16.27 -8.17 -2.28
CA CYS A 104 15.45 -8.71 -1.21
C CYS A 104 14.26 -9.51 -1.76
N VAL A 105 14.27 -10.80 -1.46
CA VAL A 105 13.15 -11.73 -1.63
C VAL A 105 12.80 -12.35 -0.28
N SER A 106 11.51 -12.42 0.01
CA SER A 106 10.98 -12.97 1.27
C SER A 106 9.65 -13.68 1.05
N HIS A 107 9.30 -14.63 1.93
CA HIS A 107 7.92 -15.13 2.04
C HIS A 107 6.96 -14.00 2.45
N ILE A 108 5.69 -14.10 2.06
CA ILE A 108 4.65 -13.13 2.46
C ILE A 108 4.59 -13.04 3.99
N MET A 109 4.51 -14.19 4.66
CA MET A 109 4.40 -14.25 6.11
C MET A 109 5.67 -13.76 6.82
N CYS A 110 6.85 -14.03 6.27
CA CYS A 110 8.11 -13.58 6.88
C CYS A 110 8.21 -12.05 6.85
N LEU A 111 7.91 -11.43 5.70
CA LEU A 111 7.96 -9.98 5.60
C LEU A 111 6.86 -9.31 6.43
N ALA A 112 5.65 -9.89 6.44
CA ALA A 112 4.56 -9.36 7.25
C ALA A 112 4.94 -9.32 8.74
N ARG A 113 5.45 -10.44 9.29
CA ARG A 113 5.93 -10.51 10.68
C ARG A 113 7.09 -9.56 10.94
N HIS A 114 8.02 -9.42 9.98
CA HIS A 114 9.12 -8.47 10.10
C HIS A 114 8.64 -7.03 10.24
N PHE A 115 7.61 -6.63 9.47
CA PHE A 115 7.03 -5.29 9.55
C PHE A 115 6.19 -5.08 10.82
N LEU A 116 5.47 -6.12 11.27
CA LEU A 116 4.67 -6.09 12.49
C LEU A 116 5.53 -6.06 13.78
N GLY A 117 6.78 -6.57 13.69
CA GLY A 117 7.69 -6.64 14.83
C GLY A 117 7.10 -7.44 15.99
N ASN A 118 7.13 -6.87 17.20
CA ASN A 118 6.61 -7.50 18.42
C ASN A 118 5.11 -7.31 18.61
N ASN A 119 4.40 -6.70 17.66
CA ASN A 119 2.96 -6.46 17.79
C ASN A 119 2.17 -7.73 17.43
N SER A 120 1.91 -8.57 18.43
CA SER A 120 1.28 -9.89 18.24
C SER A 120 -0.21 -9.86 17.91
N GLU A 121 -0.88 -8.71 18.08
CA GLU A 121 -2.33 -8.58 17.87
C GLU A 121 -2.68 -8.09 16.46
N GLU A 122 -1.71 -7.53 15.74
CA GLU A 122 -1.92 -7.03 14.39
C GLU A 122 -1.62 -8.08 13.32
N ILE A 123 -2.50 -8.18 12.32
CA ILE A 123 -2.38 -9.14 11.22
C ILE A 123 -1.83 -8.48 9.95
N LEU A 124 -2.11 -7.19 9.74
CA LEU A 124 -1.82 -6.46 8.52
C LEU A 124 -0.86 -5.29 8.82
N PRO A 125 0.41 -5.37 8.38
CA PRO A 125 1.30 -4.23 8.50
C PRO A 125 0.90 -3.13 7.52
N VAL A 126 1.13 -1.88 7.91
CA VAL A 126 0.97 -0.71 7.03
C VAL A 126 2.27 -0.44 6.28
N GLU A 127 3.37 -0.46 7.01
CA GLU A 127 4.70 -0.13 6.54
C GLU A 127 5.75 -0.90 7.34
N GLY A 128 6.97 -0.88 6.86
CA GLY A 128 8.13 -1.42 7.56
C GLY A 128 9.39 -1.24 6.73
N THR A 129 10.50 -1.71 7.26
CA THR A 129 11.81 -1.50 6.64
C THR A 129 12.27 -2.76 5.90
N CYS A 130 12.82 -2.60 4.70
CA CYS A 130 13.39 -3.73 3.97
C CYS A 130 14.60 -4.31 4.74
N PRO A 131 14.68 -5.63 4.98
CA PRO A 131 15.78 -6.24 5.73
C PRO A 131 17.14 -6.21 5.01
N VAL A 132 17.18 -5.80 3.73
CA VAL A 132 18.40 -5.76 2.92
C VAL A 132 18.85 -4.33 2.63
N CYS A 133 18.01 -3.50 2.01
CA CYS A 133 18.38 -2.13 1.63
C CYS A 133 17.99 -1.08 2.68
N ASN A 134 17.34 -1.49 3.78
CA ASN A 134 16.92 -0.64 4.88
C ASN A 134 16.01 0.55 4.50
N SER A 135 15.38 0.51 3.32
CA SER A 135 14.43 1.53 2.88
C SER A 135 13.06 1.29 3.53
N SER A 136 12.37 2.36 3.89
CA SER A 136 10.97 2.33 4.34
C SER A 136 10.05 1.96 3.17
N LEU A 137 9.22 0.94 3.37
CA LEU A 137 8.30 0.41 2.38
C LEU A 137 6.88 0.43 2.90
N LEU A 138 5.91 0.76 2.04
CA LEU A 138 4.50 0.53 2.31
C LEU A 138 4.13 -0.91 1.95
N TRP A 139 3.45 -1.61 2.85
CA TRP A 139 2.97 -2.98 2.61
C TRP A 139 2.09 -3.06 1.36
N GLY A 140 1.22 -2.07 1.20
CA GLY A 140 0.36 -1.94 0.01
C GLY A 140 1.12 -1.95 -1.30
N ASP A 141 2.28 -1.31 -1.35
CA ASP A 141 3.13 -1.23 -2.54
C ASP A 141 3.82 -2.56 -2.82
N VAL A 142 4.30 -3.24 -1.79
CA VAL A 142 4.90 -4.58 -1.93
C VAL A 142 3.89 -5.58 -2.51
N ILE A 143 2.65 -5.57 -2.00
CA ILE A 143 1.57 -6.45 -2.48
C ILE A 143 1.11 -6.08 -3.89
N ARG A 144 0.93 -4.78 -4.18
CA ARG A 144 0.60 -4.30 -5.53
C ARG A 144 1.70 -4.70 -6.54
N LYS A 145 2.98 -4.70 -6.14
CA LYS A 145 4.09 -5.15 -7.01
C LYS A 145 3.98 -6.63 -7.33
N LYS A 146 3.71 -7.49 -6.32
CA LYS A 146 3.44 -8.92 -6.53
C LYS A 146 2.28 -9.16 -7.51
N LYS A 147 1.23 -8.34 -7.45
CA LYS A 147 0.05 -8.44 -8.34
C LYS A 147 0.29 -7.87 -9.75
N GLY A 148 1.50 -7.39 -10.06
CA GLY A 148 1.83 -6.84 -11.37
C GLY A 148 1.36 -5.40 -11.61
N CYS A 149 0.87 -4.70 -10.58
CA CYS A 149 0.35 -3.34 -10.72
C CYS A 149 1.42 -2.24 -10.88
N PHE A 150 2.72 -2.58 -10.75
CA PHE A 150 3.85 -1.62 -10.79
C PHE A 150 4.57 -1.49 -12.13
N LYS A 151 4.10 -2.14 -13.20
CA LYS A 151 4.84 -2.17 -14.47
C LYS A 151 5.07 -0.79 -15.10
N HIS A 152 4.36 0.25 -14.66
CA HIS A 152 4.54 1.63 -15.15
C HIS A 152 4.35 2.72 -14.06
N ILE A 153 4.88 2.54 -12.85
CA ILE A 153 5.12 3.73 -12.02
C ILE A 153 6.37 4.42 -12.58
N GLN A 154 6.15 5.22 -13.63
CA GLN A 154 7.09 6.28 -13.98
C GLN A 154 7.18 7.18 -12.75
N SER A 155 8.39 7.33 -12.26
CA SER A 155 8.82 8.29 -11.25
C SER A 155 8.00 9.58 -11.31
N SER A 156 7.25 9.86 -10.25
CA SER A 156 6.92 11.25 -9.93
C SER A 156 8.25 11.92 -9.55
N PRO A 157 8.58 13.10 -10.12
CA PRO A 157 9.84 13.77 -9.80
C PRO A 157 9.81 14.26 -8.35
N SER A 158 11.02 14.29 -7.79
CA SER A 158 11.38 15.02 -6.57
C SER A 158 11.16 16.51 -6.73
#